data_AF-A0A257J212-F1
#
_entry.id   AF-A0A257J212-F1
#
_cell.length_a   1.000
_cell.length_b   1.000
_cell.length_c   1.000
_cell.angle_alpha   90.00
_cell.angle_beta   90.00
_cell.angle_gamma   90.00
#
_symmetry.space_group_name_H-M   'P 1'
#
loop_
_entity.id
_entity.type
_entity.pdbx_description
1 polymer ?
#
loop_
_entity_poly.entity_id
_entity_poly.type
_entity_poly.pdbx_seq_one_letter_code
_entity_poly.pdbx_strand_id
1 'polypeptide(L)'
;QTTTDARIYAVGECAAHRGIAYGLVAPLFEQGKVCATHLAQFGIGRYTGSQTSTKLKVTGIDLFSAGEFMGGEGTEEIVMSDPFGGVYKKLVIRGDQLIGACLYGDTVDGSWYFKLLREGRKIADIRDKLMFGESNIGDVGHQGHNKAAAMADADEVCGCNGVTKGTICKAIKDKGLFTLEEVRKHTKASASCGSCTGLVEQLLMFTAGGDYSATPKKKAMCGCTDTSHQEARDAIRKDKLLTIDGVYKALGWRTPNGCASCRPAINYYLISTWPKEARDDPQSRFINERSHANIQKDGTYSVIPRMWGGETTASELRRIADAVDKYQIPTVKVTGGQRIDLLGVKKEDLVNVWKDIGMPSGHAYAKALRTVKTCVGSEWCRMGTQDSTQMGKDLERAMWRMYAPHKVKFAVSGCPRNCAEAGIKDVGIIGVDSGWE
;
A
#
# COMPACT_ATOMS: atom_id res chain seq x y z
N GLN A 1 6.66 -27.87 9.01
CA GLN A 1 5.36 -28.54 9.19
C GLN A 1 4.96 -29.12 7.85
N THR A 2 4.96 -30.45 7.70
CA THR A 2 4.55 -31.13 6.47
C THR A 2 3.46 -32.13 6.81
N THR A 3 2.21 -31.76 6.53
CA THR A 3 1.08 -32.69 6.47
C THR A 3 0.76 -32.82 4.99
N THR A 4 1.17 -33.93 4.36
CA THR A 4 0.97 -34.19 2.93
C THR A 4 -0.39 -34.84 2.71
N ASP A 5 -1.48 -34.11 2.92
CA ASP A 5 -2.78 -34.52 2.40
C ASP A 5 -2.89 -34.04 0.95
N ALA A 6 -3.01 -34.98 0.00
CA ALA A 6 -3.07 -34.69 -1.43
C ALA A 6 -4.30 -33.86 -1.85
N ARG A 7 -5.28 -33.69 -0.96
CA ARG A 7 -6.49 -32.88 -1.19
C ARG A 7 -6.33 -31.44 -0.71
N ILE A 8 -5.25 -31.12 0.01
CA ILE A 8 -5.03 -29.79 0.60
C ILE A 8 -3.93 -29.08 -0.17
N TYR A 9 -4.28 -27.94 -0.76
CA TYR A 9 -3.33 -27.05 -1.43
C TYR A 9 -2.97 -25.87 -0.52
N ALA A 10 -1.68 -25.59 -0.38
CA ALA A 10 -1.19 -24.33 0.17
C ALA A 10 -0.59 -23.51 -0.97
N VAL A 11 -1.04 -22.26 -1.11
CA VAL A 11 -0.57 -21.33 -2.15
C VAL A 11 -0.24 -19.97 -1.52
N GLY A 12 0.81 -19.33 -2.02
CA GLY A 12 1.25 -18.03 -1.57
C GLY A 12 2.14 -18.07 -0.33
N GLU A 13 2.06 -17.03 0.49
CA GLU A 13 3.00 -16.76 1.59
C GLU A 13 2.89 -17.74 2.76
N CYS A 14 1.80 -18.50 2.85
CA CYS A 14 1.63 -19.57 3.83
C CYS A 14 2.36 -20.87 3.45
N ALA A 15 2.92 -20.97 2.24
CA ALA A 15 3.54 -22.19 1.73
C ALA A 15 5.06 -22.00 1.53
N ALA A 16 5.84 -22.91 2.13
CA ALA A 16 7.26 -23.05 1.81
C ALA A 16 7.46 -24.17 0.77
N HIS A 17 8.02 -23.84 -0.39
CA HIS A 17 8.38 -24.83 -1.41
C HIS A 17 9.87 -25.12 -1.32
N ARG A 18 10.24 -26.38 -1.02
CA ARG A 18 11.64 -26.81 -0.83
C ARG A 18 12.43 -25.92 0.15
N GLY A 19 11.78 -25.52 1.24
CA GLY A 19 12.37 -24.66 2.27
C GLY A 19 12.33 -23.16 1.96
N ILE A 20 11.84 -22.74 0.79
CA ILE A 20 11.77 -21.34 0.38
C ILE A 20 10.34 -20.81 0.51
N ALA A 21 10.16 -19.76 1.30
CA ALA A 21 8.95 -18.95 1.32
C ALA A 21 9.17 -17.70 0.45
N TYR A 22 8.44 -17.58 -0.66
CA TYR A 22 8.77 -16.62 -1.71
C TYR A 22 8.36 -15.16 -1.41
N GLY A 23 7.30 -14.92 -0.63
CA GLY A 23 6.87 -13.55 -0.26
C GLY A 23 6.51 -12.63 -1.46
N LEU A 24 6.19 -13.23 -2.61
CA LEU A 24 6.00 -12.50 -3.87
C LEU A 24 4.76 -13.00 -4.62
N VAL A 25 4.14 -12.09 -5.38
CA VAL A 25 2.90 -12.35 -6.11
C VAL A 25 3.08 -13.31 -7.29
N ALA A 26 4.19 -13.21 -8.04
CA ALA A 26 4.40 -14.07 -9.22
C ALA A 26 4.51 -15.57 -8.86
N PRO A 27 5.30 -15.97 -7.84
CA PRO A 27 5.30 -17.36 -7.36
C PRO A 27 3.93 -17.85 -6.88
N LEU A 28 3.14 -16.97 -6.25
CA LEU A 28 1.77 -17.30 -5.84
C LEU A 28 0.88 -17.62 -7.05
N PHE A 29 0.97 -16.86 -8.14
CA PHE A 29 0.21 -17.14 -9.35
C PHE A 29 0.62 -18.46 -10.02
N GLU A 30 1.92 -18.79 -10.04
CA GLU A 30 2.41 -20.08 -10.56
C GLU A 30 1.88 -21.25 -9.72
N GLN A 31 1.96 -21.15 -8.40
CA GLN A 31 1.37 -22.13 -7.47
C GLN A 31 -0.15 -22.25 -7.66
N GLY A 32 -0.84 -21.12 -7.83
CA GLY A 32 -2.27 -21.05 -8.11
C GLY A 32 -2.65 -21.72 -9.43
N LYS A 33 -1.85 -21.54 -10.50
CA LYS A 33 -2.05 -22.23 -11.80
C LYS A 33 -1.94 -23.74 -11.66
N VAL A 34 -0.97 -24.23 -10.89
CA VAL A 34 -0.81 -25.67 -10.61
C VAL A 34 -2.02 -26.21 -9.85
N CYS A 35 -2.42 -25.53 -8.77
CA CYS A 35 -3.62 -25.85 -8.00
C CYS A 35 -4.87 -25.89 -8.90
N ALA A 36 -5.08 -24.86 -9.73
CA ALA A 36 -6.20 -24.79 -10.66
C ALA A 36 -6.18 -25.93 -11.70
N THR A 37 -5.01 -26.29 -12.21
CA THR A 37 -4.84 -27.43 -13.14
C THR A 37 -5.31 -28.74 -12.51
N HIS A 38 -4.94 -28.98 -11.25
CA HIS A 38 -5.35 -30.17 -10.51
C HIS A 38 -6.85 -30.17 -10.19
N LEU A 39 -7.38 -29.05 -9.67
CA LEU A 39 -8.80 -28.93 -9.32
C LEU A 39 -9.72 -29.04 -10.53
N ALA A 40 -9.29 -28.53 -11.69
CA ALA A 40 -10.02 -28.63 -12.95
C ALA A 40 -9.76 -29.94 -13.72
N GLN A 41 -9.01 -30.88 -13.13
CA GLN A 41 -8.68 -32.19 -13.73
C GLN A 41 -7.99 -32.10 -15.11
N PHE A 42 -7.25 -31.02 -15.35
CA PHE A 42 -6.54 -30.78 -16.62
C PHE A 42 -5.15 -31.43 -16.69
N GLY A 43 -4.73 -32.20 -15.68
CA GLY A 43 -3.50 -33.01 -15.72
C GLY A 43 -2.60 -32.86 -14.50
N ILE A 44 -1.31 -33.19 -14.66
CA ILE A 44 -0.31 -33.32 -13.57
C ILE A 44 0.67 -32.14 -13.50
N GLY A 45 0.16 -30.91 -13.42
CA GLY A 45 1.00 -29.72 -13.22
C GLY A 45 1.90 -29.86 -11.98
N ARG A 46 3.17 -29.43 -12.06
CA ARG A 46 4.07 -29.41 -10.89
C ARG A 46 4.74 -28.06 -10.78
N TYR A 47 4.69 -27.49 -9.59
CA TYR A 47 5.46 -26.29 -9.27
C TYR A 47 6.90 -26.69 -8.95
N THR A 48 7.87 -26.17 -9.69
CA THR A 48 9.29 -26.51 -9.56
C THR A 48 10.10 -25.48 -8.76
N GLY A 49 9.44 -24.41 -8.31
CA GLY A 49 10.08 -23.21 -7.79
C GLY A 49 10.15 -22.11 -8.84
N SER A 50 10.03 -20.86 -8.40
CA SER A 50 10.12 -19.68 -9.25
C SER A 50 11.50 -19.04 -9.17
N GLN A 51 11.96 -18.51 -10.29
CA GLN A 51 13.00 -17.47 -10.27
C GLN A 51 12.34 -16.14 -9.94
N THR A 52 12.93 -15.39 -9.03
CA THR A 52 12.36 -14.13 -8.54
C THR A 52 13.16 -12.94 -9.00
N SER A 53 12.47 -11.85 -9.33
CA SER A 53 13.04 -10.52 -9.32
C SER A 53 12.37 -9.69 -8.23
N THR A 54 13.15 -8.85 -7.58
CA THR A 54 12.70 -7.93 -6.54
C THR A 54 12.99 -6.52 -6.97
N LYS A 55 11.97 -5.66 -6.91
CA LYS A 55 12.12 -4.21 -7.05
C LYS A 55 11.68 -3.55 -5.75
N LEU A 56 12.56 -2.74 -5.16
CA LEU A 56 12.25 -2.01 -3.93
C LEU A 56 11.26 -0.88 -4.25
N LYS A 57 10.23 -0.73 -3.42
CA LYS A 57 9.18 0.30 -3.58
C LYS A 57 9.29 1.37 -2.48
N VAL A 58 10.50 1.85 -2.24
CA VAL A 58 10.75 2.96 -1.32
C VAL A 58 10.93 4.23 -2.15
N THR A 59 10.21 5.29 -1.81
CA THR A 59 10.32 6.57 -2.52
C THR A 59 11.77 7.07 -2.52
N GLY A 60 12.29 7.40 -3.70
CA GLY A 60 13.65 7.90 -3.88
C GLY A 60 14.74 6.83 -3.91
N ILE A 61 14.38 5.53 -3.83
CA ILE A 61 15.34 4.43 -3.96
C ILE A 61 14.89 3.49 -5.09
N ASP A 62 15.59 3.55 -6.22
CA ASP A 62 15.43 2.62 -7.32
C ASP A 62 16.44 1.48 -7.17
N LEU A 63 15.97 0.32 -6.70
CA LEU A 63 16.76 -0.89 -6.54
C LEU A 63 16.06 -2.08 -7.19
N PHE A 64 16.81 -2.83 -8.00
CA PHE A 64 16.38 -4.06 -8.65
C PHE A 64 17.40 -5.18 -8.41
N SER A 65 16.93 -6.39 -8.13
CA SER A 65 17.77 -7.58 -8.11
C SER A 65 17.05 -8.82 -8.63
N ALA A 66 17.81 -9.75 -9.22
CA ALA A 66 17.30 -11.01 -9.74
C ALA A 66 18.38 -12.11 -9.70
N GLY A 67 17.94 -13.35 -9.47
CA GLY A 67 18.79 -14.56 -9.49
C GLY A 67 19.98 -14.55 -8.52
N GLU A 68 21.08 -15.21 -8.89
CA GLU A 68 22.33 -15.34 -8.13
C GLU A 68 23.20 -14.08 -8.27
N PHE A 69 22.67 -12.91 -7.90
CA PHE A 69 23.37 -11.63 -8.07
C PHE A 69 24.58 -11.41 -7.14
N MET A 70 24.77 -12.26 -6.13
CA MET A 70 25.94 -12.22 -5.24
C MET A 70 27.21 -12.73 -5.93
N GLY A 71 27.09 -13.62 -6.92
CA GLY A 71 28.23 -14.33 -7.50
C GLY A 71 28.67 -15.55 -6.68
N GLY A 72 29.82 -16.12 -7.04
CA GLY A 72 30.45 -17.26 -6.37
C GLY A 72 31.56 -17.90 -7.21
N GLU A 73 32.10 -19.03 -6.75
CA GLU A 73 33.08 -19.79 -7.52
C GLU A 73 32.53 -20.19 -8.90
N GLY A 74 33.37 -20.07 -9.93
CA GLY A 74 33.00 -20.38 -11.32
C GLY A 74 32.03 -19.37 -11.97
N THR A 75 31.91 -18.16 -11.42
CA THR A 75 31.13 -17.06 -12.02
C THR A 75 32.03 -15.91 -12.46
N GLU A 76 31.55 -15.17 -13.46
CA GLU A 76 32.16 -13.93 -13.94
C GLU A 76 31.25 -12.75 -13.61
N GLU A 77 31.83 -11.59 -13.29
CA GLU A 77 31.08 -10.39 -12.95
C GLU A 77 31.39 -9.25 -13.93
N ILE A 78 30.35 -8.57 -14.41
CA ILE A 78 30.48 -7.29 -15.11
C ILE A 78 29.88 -6.22 -14.19
N VAL A 79 30.67 -5.20 -13.86
CA VAL A 79 30.28 -4.15 -12.90
C VAL A 79 30.44 -2.76 -13.52
N MET A 80 29.43 -1.93 -13.35
CA MET A 80 29.44 -0.49 -13.62
C MET A 80 29.11 0.24 -12.32
N SER A 81 29.95 1.19 -11.93
CA SER A 81 29.79 1.97 -10.69
C SER A 81 30.08 3.45 -10.97
N ASP A 82 29.05 4.27 -10.84
CA ASP A 82 29.13 5.73 -10.81
C ASP A 82 28.47 6.24 -9.52
N PRO A 83 29.24 6.33 -8.42
CA PRO A 83 28.71 6.79 -7.14
C PRO A 83 28.20 8.23 -7.15
N PHE A 84 28.77 9.11 -7.99
CA PHE A 84 28.34 10.51 -8.09
C PHE A 84 27.02 10.65 -8.85
N GLY A 85 26.86 9.89 -9.94
CA GLY A 85 25.59 9.78 -10.67
C GLY A 85 24.54 8.92 -9.96
N GLY A 86 24.92 8.22 -8.88
CA GLY A 86 24.04 7.34 -8.12
C GLY A 86 23.67 6.04 -8.86
N VAL A 87 24.50 5.60 -9.81
CA VAL A 87 24.23 4.41 -10.64
C VAL A 87 25.18 3.29 -10.27
N TYR A 88 24.62 2.11 -10.04
CA TYR A 88 25.39 0.87 -9.89
C TYR A 88 24.69 -0.27 -10.62
N LYS A 89 25.41 -1.02 -11.46
CA LYS A 89 24.91 -2.21 -12.16
C LYS A 89 25.93 -3.34 -12.01
N LYS A 90 25.49 -4.50 -11.53
CA LYS A 90 26.27 -5.74 -11.44
C LYS A 90 25.51 -6.86 -12.15
N LEU A 91 26.19 -7.52 -13.09
CA LEU A 91 25.70 -8.69 -13.81
C LEU A 91 26.61 -9.88 -13.50
N VAL A 92 26.00 -11.02 -13.18
CA VAL A 92 26.71 -12.26 -12.82
C VAL A 92 26.45 -13.31 -13.89
N ILE A 93 27.52 -13.89 -14.42
CA ILE A 93 27.51 -14.80 -15.57
C ILE A 93 28.13 -16.13 -15.17
N ARG A 94 27.57 -17.25 -15.66
CA ARG A 94 28.16 -18.59 -15.54
C ARG A 94 27.95 -19.34 -16.85
N GLY A 95 29.01 -19.87 -17.43
CA GLY A 95 28.92 -20.71 -18.63
C GLY A 95 28.22 -20.04 -19.83
N ASP A 96 28.55 -18.77 -20.08
CA ASP A 96 27.96 -17.94 -21.14
C ASP A 96 26.44 -17.66 -20.97
N GLN A 97 25.94 -17.66 -19.74
CA GLN A 97 24.56 -17.31 -19.42
C GLN A 97 24.51 -16.34 -18.24
N LEU A 98 23.60 -15.38 -18.29
CA LEU A 98 23.33 -14.49 -17.18
C LEU A 98 22.58 -15.25 -16.07
N ILE A 99 23.14 -15.29 -14.86
CA ILE A 99 22.56 -15.99 -13.70
C ILE A 99 22.15 -15.04 -12.57
N GLY A 100 22.54 -13.76 -12.63
CA GLY A 100 22.18 -12.78 -11.63
C GLY A 100 22.32 -11.33 -12.11
N ALA A 101 21.52 -10.43 -11.55
CA ALA A 101 21.60 -8.99 -11.82
C ALA A 101 21.27 -8.18 -10.55
N CYS A 102 21.98 -7.09 -10.30
CA CYS A 102 21.72 -6.12 -9.24
C CYS A 102 21.92 -4.71 -9.80
N LEU A 103 20.89 -3.86 -9.73
CA LEU A 103 20.88 -2.50 -10.27
C LEU A 103 20.42 -1.51 -9.19
N TYR A 104 21.08 -0.38 -9.09
CA TYR A 104 20.74 0.74 -8.21
C TYR A 104 20.78 2.06 -8.99
N GLY A 105 19.82 2.95 -8.72
CA GLY A 105 19.62 4.19 -9.46
C GLY A 105 18.95 3.94 -10.80
N ASP A 106 19.73 3.55 -11.81
CA ASP A 106 19.19 3.17 -13.12
C ASP A 106 18.78 1.69 -13.14
N THR A 107 17.48 1.45 -12.95
CA THR A 107 16.87 0.11 -12.93
C THR A 107 16.07 -0.21 -14.19
N VAL A 108 16.17 0.60 -15.25
CA VAL A 108 15.32 0.51 -16.45
C VAL A 108 15.41 -0.87 -17.11
N ASP A 109 16.62 -1.42 -17.21
CA ASP A 109 16.90 -2.69 -17.90
C ASP A 109 16.62 -3.94 -17.05
N GLY A 110 16.22 -3.79 -15.77
CA GLY A 110 16.06 -4.92 -14.86
C GLY A 110 15.13 -6.02 -15.40
N SER A 111 14.04 -5.63 -16.05
CA SER A 111 13.10 -6.58 -16.66
C SER A 111 13.71 -7.40 -17.81
N TRP A 112 14.60 -6.79 -18.59
CA TRP A 112 15.28 -7.46 -19.70
C TRP A 112 16.34 -8.43 -19.20
N TYR A 113 17.15 -8.04 -18.21
CA TYR A 113 18.08 -8.96 -17.55
C TYR A 113 17.36 -10.16 -16.93
N PHE A 114 16.22 -9.93 -16.30
CA PHE A 114 15.41 -11.02 -15.75
C PHE A 114 14.90 -11.97 -16.84
N LYS A 115 14.52 -11.45 -18.02
CA LYS A 115 14.13 -12.27 -19.17
C LYS A 115 15.29 -13.15 -19.64
N LEU A 116 16.48 -12.57 -19.85
CA LEU A 116 17.67 -13.33 -20.27
C LEU A 116 18.01 -14.47 -19.31
N LEU A 117 17.92 -14.17 -18.01
CA LEU A 117 18.16 -15.12 -16.93
C LEU A 117 17.14 -16.27 -16.94
N ARG A 118 15.85 -15.95 -17.11
CA ARG A 118 14.77 -16.94 -17.17
C ARG A 118 14.84 -17.84 -18.39
N GLU A 119 15.25 -17.28 -19.52
CA GLU A 119 15.38 -18.00 -20.79
C GLU A 119 16.68 -18.81 -20.88
N GLY A 120 17.67 -18.53 -20.03
CA GLY A 120 19.00 -19.14 -20.13
C GLY A 120 19.63 -18.84 -21.49
N ARG A 121 19.42 -17.64 -22.05
CA ARG A 121 19.95 -17.27 -23.36
C ARG A 121 21.49 -17.25 -23.29
N LYS A 122 22.15 -17.81 -24.30
CA LYS A 122 23.59 -17.60 -24.51
C LYS A 122 23.86 -16.12 -24.79
N ILE A 123 24.89 -15.54 -24.17
CA ILE A 123 25.14 -14.09 -24.22
C ILE A 123 26.38 -13.72 -25.02
N ALA A 124 27.11 -14.67 -25.59
CA ALA A 124 28.35 -14.42 -26.31
C ALA A 124 28.23 -13.35 -27.41
N ASP A 125 27.10 -13.32 -28.12
CA ASP A 125 26.82 -12.37 -29.20
C ASP A 125 26.47 -10.95 -28.73
N ILE A 126 26.09 -10.79 -27.45
CA ILE A 126 25.66 -9.51 -26.88
C ILE A 126 26.53 -9.07 -25.69
N ARG A 127 27.56 -9.84 -25.34
CA ARG A 127 28.35 -9.67 -24.10
C ARG A 127 28.91 -8.25 -23.96
N ASP A 128 29.47 -7.71 -25.03
CA ASP A 128 30.12 -6.39 -25.04
C ASP A 128 29.12 -5.23 -24.85
N LYS A 129 27.85 -5.49 -25.16
CA LYS A 129 26.75 -4.52 -25.06
C LYS A 129 25.84 -4.79 -23.86
N LEU A 130 26.02 -5.93 -23.20
CA LEU A 130 25.12 -6.46 -22.17
C LEU A 130 24.92 -5.45 -21.04
N MET A 131 25.98 -4.80 -20.57
CA MET A 131 25.92 -3.82 -19.47
C MET A 131 25.05 -2.60 -19.77
N PHE A 132 24.93 -2.24 -21.04
CA PHE A 132 24.22 -1.03 -21.48
C PHE A 132 22.76 -1.28 -21.82
N GLY A 133 22.23 -2.49 -21.54
CA GLY A 133 20.82 -2.78 -21.71
C GLY A 133 20.40 -3.13 -23.14
N GLU A 134 19.14 -3.49 -23.29
CA GLU A 134 18.56 -4.01 -24.53
C GLU A 134 18.63 -3.01 -25.69
N SER A 135 18.53 -1.71 -25.39
CA SER A 135 18.55 -0.64 -26.40
C SER A 135 19.87 -0.52 -27.14
N ASN A 136 20.96 -1.10 -26.64
CA ASN A 136 22.29 -1.05 -27.26
C ASN A 136 22.62 -2.28 -28.12
N ILE A 137 21.71 -3.27 -28.17
CA ILE A 137 21.87 -4.51 -28.94
C ILE A 137 21.30 -4.39 -30.36
N GLY A 138 20.44 -3.40 -30.62
CA GLY A 138 19.87 -3.08 -31.94
C GLY A 138 20.45 -1.82 -32.58
N ASP A 139 20.33 -1.74 -33.90
CA ASP A 139 20.88 -0.73 -34.81
C ASP A 139 20.56 0.73 -34.41
N VAL A 140 21.48 1.63 -34.74
CA VAL A 140 21.42 3.08 -34.51
C VAL A 140 20.16 3.67 -35.16
N GLY A 141 19.12 3.93 -34.37
CA GLY A 141 17.87 4.51 -34.86
C GLY A 141 17.00 5.10 -33.75
N HIS A 142 16.64 6.37 -33.91
CA HIS A 142 15.90 7.19 -32.97
C HIS A 142 14.52 6.62 -32.55
N GLN A 143 14.15 6.90 -31.28
CA GLN A 143 12.83 6.80 -30.63
C GLN A 143 12.28 5.38 -30.35
N GLY A 144 11.99 5.13 -29.06
CA GLY A 144 11.49 3.88 -28.47
C GLY A 144 10.07 3.46 -28.84
N HIS A 145 9.70 3.50 -30.13
CA HIS A 145 8.41 3.05 -30.64
C HIS A 145 8.39 1.58 -31.09
N ASN A 146 9.53 0.90 -31.21
CA ASN A 146 9.61 -0.34 -32.01
C ASN A 146 9.51 -1.67 -31.23
N LYS A 147 9.47 -1.66 -29.89
CA LYS A 147 9.43 -2.90 -29.09
C LYS A 147 8.09 -3.63 -29.19
N ALA A 148 6.98 -2.91 -29.11
CA ALA A 148 5.63 -3.48 -29.25
C ALA A 148 5.40 -4.16 -30.61
N ALA A 149 5.97 -3.61 -31.69
CA ALA A 149 5.79 -4.13 -33.04
C ALA A 149 6.51 -5.48 -33.26
N ALA A 150 7.70 -5.65 -32.67
CA ALA A 150 8.53 -6.85 -32.85
C ALA A 150 8.11 -8.07 -32.02
N MET A 151 7.22 -7.89 -31.02
CA MET A 151 6.77 -8.98 -30.14
C MET A 151 5.71 -9.89 -30.79
N ALA A 152 5.72 -11.18 -30.47
CA ALA A 152 4.63 -12.11 -30.80
C ALA A 152 3.46 -11.97 -29.79
N ASP A 153 2.25 -12.38 -30.18
CA ASP A 153 1.06 -12.28 -29.30
C ASP A 153 1.18 -13.15 -28.04
N ALA A 154 1.98 -14.22 -28.10
CA ALA A 154 2.26 -15.09 -26.96
C ALA A 154 3.28 -14.50 -25.97
N ASP A 155 4.01 -13.45 -26.37
CA ASP A 155 5.08 -12.89 -25.55
C ASP A 155 4.51 -12.27 -24.27
N GLU A 156 5.15 -12.57 -23.15
CA GLU A 156 4.78 -12.05 -21.85
C GLU A 156 5.18 -10.57 -21.73
N VAL A 157 4.20 -9.72 -21.41
CA VAL A 157 4.38 -8.29 -21.19
C VAL A 157 4.41 -7.97 -19.70
N CYS A 158 3.52 -8.56 -18.91
CA CYS A 158 3.45 -8.35 -17.47
C CYS A 158 3.76 -9.64 -16.70
N GLY A 159 5.02 -9.83 -16.29
CA GLY A 159 5.41 -11.01 -15.50
C GLY A 159 4.70 -11.12 -14.14
N CYS A 160 4.40 -9.99 -13.49
CA CYS A 160 3.72 -9.97 -12.18
C CYS A 160 2.28 -10.55 -12.24
N ASN A 161 1.60 -10.44 -13.38
CA ASN A 161 0.22 -10.91 -13.56
C ASN A 161 0.08 -11.93 -14.71
N GLY A 162 1.20 -12.37 -15.31
CA GLY A 162 1.24 -13.29 -16.45
C GLY A 162 0.46 -12.83 -17.68
N VAL A 163 0.47 -11.53 -18.00
CA VAL A 163 -0.32 -10.96 -19.12
C VAL A 163 0.53 -10.90 -20.38
N THR A 164 0.01 -11.43 -21.49
CA THR A 164 0.68 -11.44 -22.80
C THR A 164 0.32 -10.23 -23.67
N LYS A 165 1.13 -9.98 -24.72
CA LYS A 165 0.83 -8.98 -25.76
C LYS A 165 -0.57 -9.18 -26.34
N GLY A 166 -0.90 -10.39 -26.77
CA GLY A 166 -2.19 -10.70 -27.39
C GLY A 166 -3.37 -10.40 -26.45
N THR A 167 -3.20 -10.62 -25.15
CA THR A 167 -4.23 -10.29 -24.14
C THR A 167 -4.48 -8.79 -24.06
N ILE A 168 -3.41 -7.99 -24.07
CA ILE A 168 -3.49 -6.52 -24.02
C ILE A 168 -4.08 -5.99 -25.33
N CYS A 169 -3.55 -6.42 -26.47
CA CYS A 169 -4.02 -5.98 -27.78
C CYS A 169 -5.49 -6.34 -28.01
N LYS A 170 -5.91 -7.54 -27.64
CA LYS A 170 -7.32 -7.97 -27.71
C LYS A 170 -8.20 -7.10 -26.82
N ALA A 171 -7.78 -6.85 -25.57
CA ALA A 171 -8.55 -6.00 -24.67
C ALA A 171 -8.71 -4.57 -25.18
N ILE A 172 -7.66 -4.00 -25.79
CA ILE A 172 -7.69 -2.67 -26.40
C ILE A 172 -8.71 -2.63 -27.55
N LYS A 173 -8.65 -3.60 -28.48
CA LYS A 173 -9.54 -3.66 -29.65
C LYS A 173 -11.00 -3.95 -29.27
N ASP A 174 -11.23 -5.00 -28.49
CA ASP A 174 -12.58 -5.48 -28.18
C ASP A 174 -13.37 -4.50 -27.30
N LYS A 175 -12.66 -3.70 -26.48
CA LYS A 175 -13.29 -2.79 -25.51
C LYS A 175 -13.08 -1.32 -25.81
N GLY A 176 -12.36 -0.98 -26.89
CA GLY A 176 -12.05 0.41 -27.25
C GLY A 176 -11.32 1.15 -26.14
N LEU A 177 -10.20 0.61 -25.66
CA LEU A 177 -9.44 1.23 -24.56
C LEU A 177 -8.44 2.24 -25.13
N PHE A 178 -8.41 3.46 -24.58
CA PHE A 178 -7.55 4.54 -25.09
C PHE A 178 -6.53 5.04 -24.05
N THR A 179 -6.64 4.58 -22.80
CA THR A 179 -5.76 5.02 -21.70
C THR A 179 -5.10 3.84 -20.97
N LEU A 180 -3.93 4.11 -20.37
CA LEU A 180 -3.22 3.12 -19.56
C LEU A 180 -4.04 2.64 -18.35
N GLU A 181 -4.84 3.52 -17.73
CA GLU A 181 -5.70 3.17 -16.60
C GLU A 181 -6.80 2.19 -17.00
N GLU A 182 -7.37 2.32 -18.19
CA GLU A 182 -8.34 1.37 -18.73
C GLU A 182 -7.69 0.01 -19.00
N VAL A 183 -6.50 -0.02 -19.59
CA VAL A 183 -5.74 -1.26 -19.79
C VAL A 183 -5.43 -1.93 -18.45
N ARG A 184 -5.00 -1.16 -17.43
CA ARG A 184 -4.78 -1.66 -16.06
C ARG A 184 -6.05 -2.24 -15.46
N LYS A 185 -7.18 -1.55 -15.61
CA LYS A 185 -8.47 -1.99 -15.07
C LYS A 185 -8.92 -3.32 -15.67
N HIS A 186 -8.72 -3.51 -16.98
CA HIS A 186 -9.25 -4.66 -17.72
C HIS A 186 -8.30 -5.84 -17.87
N THR A 187 -6.98 -5.61 -17.88
CA THR A 187 -5.98 -6.67 -18.09
C THR A 187 -5.13 -6.94 -16.86
N LYS A 188 -5.13 -6.03 -15.88
CA LYS A 188 -4.19 -5.98 -14.75
C LYS A 188 -2.72 -5.78 -15.15
N ALA A 189 -2.37 -5.67 -16.43
CA ALA A 189 -1.03 -5.28 -16.83
C ALA A 189 -0.69 -3.90 -16.24
N SER A 190 0.56 -3.69 -15.81
CA SER A 190 1.04 -2.47 -15.14
C SER A 190 0.43 -2.17 -13.73
N ALA A 191 -0.56 -2.95 -13.26
CA ALA A 191 -1.28 -2.63 -12.01
C ALA A 191 -0.57 -3.10 -10.70
N SER A 192 0.43 -3.99 -10.77
CA SER A 192 1.05 -4.59 -9.57
C SER A 192 2.43 -4.01 -9.25
N CYS A 193 3.41 -4.20 -10.12
CA CYS A 193 4.80 -3.80 -9.92
C CYS A 193 5.22 -2.61 -10.80
N GLY A 194 4.46 -2.29 -11.85
CA GLY A 194 4.67 -1.12 -12.71
C GLY A 194 5.82 -1.23 -13.72
N SER A 195 6.66 -2.27 -13.67
CA SER A 195 7.82 -2.43 -14.57
C SER A 195 7.47 -2.47 -16.06
N CYS A 196 6.33 -3.06 -16.41
CA CYS A 196 5.84 -3.17 -17.79
C CYS A 196 5.08 -1.93 -18.29
N THR A 197 5.01 -0.83 -17.53
CA THR A 197 4.19 0.34 -17.88
C THR A 197 4.53 0.92 -19.24
N GLY A 198 5.81 1.19 -19.51
CA GLY A 198 6.21 1.76 -20.81
C GLY A 198 5.91 0.82 -21.98
N LEU A 199 6.04 -0.50 -21.79
CA LEU A 199 5.71 -1.48 -22.82
C LEU A 199 4.20 -1.58 -23.06
N VAL A 200 3.39 -1.47 -22.00
CA VAL A 200 1.92 -1.40 -22.11
C VAL A 200 1.49 -0.13 -22.84
N GLU A 201 2.15 1.01 -22.57
CA GLU A 201 1.91 2.26 -23.30
C GLU A 201 2.30 2.14 -24.78
N GLN A 202 3.42 1.49 -25.09
CA GLN A 202 3.81 1.19 -26.48
C GLN A 202 2.80 0.28 -27.19
N LEU A 203 2.30 -0.75 -26.51
CA LEU A 203 1.26 -1.64 -27.05
C LEU A 203 -0.06 -0.91 -27.24
N LEU A 204 -0.40 0.00 -26.34
CA LEU A 204 -1.58 0.86 -26.45
C LEU A 204 -1.47 1.79 -27.67
N MET A 205 -0.34 2.49 -27.82
CA MET A 205 -0.04 3.31 -29.01
C MET A 205 -0.06 2.49 -30.30
N PHE A 206 0.55 1.29 -30.29
CA PHE A 206 0.60 0.42 -31.45
C PHE A 206 -0.78 -0.13 -31.84
N THR A 207 -1.61 -0.46 -30.86
CA THR A 207 -2.89 -1.15 -31.08
C THR A 207 -4.06 -0.19 -31.30
N ALA A 208 -4.12 0.91 -30.56
CA ALA A 208 -5.13 1.95 -30.70
C ALA A 208 -4.77 2.99 -31.78
N GLY A 209 -3.51 3.01 -32.26
CA GLY A 209 -3.04 3.94 -33.28
C GLY A 209 -2.88 5.38 -32.74
N GLY A 210 -3.06 6.36 -33.64
CA GLY A 210 -2.94 7.79 -33.32
C GLY A 210 -3.98 8.33 -32.34
N ASP A 211 -5.00 7.54 -31.99
CA ASP A 211 -6.03 7.88 -31.00
C ASP A 211 -5.59 7.61 -29.54
N TYR A 212 -4.30 7.34 -29.32
CA TYR A 212 -3.72 7.27 -27.99
C TYR A 212 -3.82 8.62 -27.28
N SER A 213 -4.68 8.68 -26.27
CA SER A 213 -4.69 9.78 -25.31
C SER A 213 -3.58 9.53 -24.29
N ALA A 214 -2.42 10.15 -24.50
CA ALA A 214 -1.31 10.10 -23.56
C ALA A 214 -1.83 10.33 -22.13
N THR A 215 -1.49 9.43 -21.22
CA THR A 215 -1.82 9.61 -19.80
C THR A 215 -1.31 11.01 -19.42
N PRO A 216 -2.20 11.94 -19.02
CA PRO A 216 -1.76 13.29 -18.76
C PRO A 216 -0.67 13.23 -17.68
N LYS A 217 0.52 13.79 -17.98
CA LYS A 217 1.65 13.87 -17.02
C LYS A 217 1.20 14.44 -15.68
N LYS A 218 0.12 15.22 -15.71
CA LYS A 218 -0.59 15.80 -14.59
C LYS A 218 -1.84 14.99 -14.25
N LYS A 219 -1.79 14.22 -13.16
CA LYS A 219 -2.96 13.54 -12.62
C LYS A 219 -3.77 14.51 -11.75
N ALA A 220 -4.94 14.90 -12.25
CA ALA A 220 -5.91 15.67 -11.49
C ALA A 220 -6.38 14.88 -10.25
N MET A 221 -6.78 15.61 -9.20
CA MET A 221 -7.28 15.02 -7.96
C MET A 221 -8.56 14.19 -8.16
N CYS A 222 -9.48 14.71 -8.96
CA CYS A 222 -10.74 14.09 -9.35
C CYS A 222 -11.38 14.91 -10.50
N GLY A 223 -12.54 14.48 -11.02
CA GLY A 223 -13.24 15.20 -12.09
C GLY A 223 -13.67 16.64 -11.76
N CYS A 224 -13.67 17.04 -10.48
CA CYS A 224 -14.03 18.40 -10.06
C CYS A 224 -12.99 19.46 -10.40
N THR A 225 -11.77 19.08 -10.80
CA THR A 225 -10.67 20.01 -11.06
C THR A 225 -9.67 19.41 -12.05
N ASP A 226 -8.83 20.25 -12.65
CA ASP A 226 -7.61 19.80 -13.35
C ASP A 226 -6.37 19.88 -12.45
N THR A 227 -6.51 20.43 -11.25
CA THR A 227 -5.44 20.57 -10.25
C THR A 227 -5.03 19.22 -9.67
N SER A 228 -3.73 18.99 -9.56
CA SER A 228 -3.13 17.85 -8.87
C SER A 228 -3.17 18.03 -7.34
N HIS A 229 -2.90 16.96 -6.60
CA HIS A 229 -2.76 17.05 -5.14
C HIS A 229 -1.63 17.99 -4.70
N GLN A 230 -0.53 18.06 -5.46
CA GLN A 230 0.63 18.87 -5.10
C GLN A 230 0.33 20.36 -5.30
N GLU A 231 -0.20 20.75 -6.46
CA GLU A 231 -0.55 22.14 -6.74
C GLU A 231 -1.59 22.69 -5.77
N ALA A 232 -2.57 21.87 -5.35
CA ALA A 232 -3.54 22.29 -4.35
C ALA A 232 -2.85 22.62 -3.01
N ARG A 233 -1.89 21.80 -2.57
CA ARG A 233 -1.10 22.07 -1.34
C ARG A 233 -0.22 23.31 -1.49
N ASP A 234 0.43 23.45 -2.64
CA ASP A 234 1.32 24.58 -2.91
C ASP A 234 0.54 25.90 -2.92
N ALA A 235 -0.64 25.94 -3.56
CA ALA A 235 -1.52 27.09 -3.55
C ALA A 235 -2.07 27.41 -2.15
N ILE A 236 -2.49 26.40 -1.38
CA ILE A 236 -2.93 26.57 0.02
C ILE A 236 -1.86 27.29 0.84
N ARG A 237 -0.59 26.92 0.65
CA ARG A 237 0.54 27.52 1.35
C ARG A 237 0.90 28.91 0.80
N LYS A 238 1.06 29.02 -0.51
CA LYS A 238 1.52 30.23 -1.20
C LYS A 238 0.53 31.38 -1.00
N ASP A 239 -0.76 31.11 -1.15
CA ASP A 239 -1.81 32.13 -1.15
C ASP A 239 -2.51 32.23 0.23
N LYS A 240 -1.98 31.54 1.25
CA LYS A 240 -2.50 31.47 2.63
C LYS A 240 -4.02 31.23 2.67
N LEU A 241 -4.47 30.17 1.99
CA LEU A 241 -5.89 29.82 1.94
C LEU A 241 -6.31 29.10 3.23
N LEU A 242 -7.43 29.53 3.83
CA LEU A 242 -7.89 29.03 5.14
C LEU A 242 -9.23 28.29 5.10
N THR A 243 -9.91 28.26 3.95
CA THR A 243 -11.24 27.64 3.80
C THR A 243 -11.33 26.83 2.50
N ILE A 244 -12.18 25.80 2.50
CA ILE A 244 -12.42 24.97 1.29
C ILE A 244 -12.93 25.83 0.14
N ASP A 245 -13.88 26.74 0.42
CA ASP A 245 -14.43 27.66 -0.56
C ASP A 245 -13.35 28.60 -1.14
N GLY A 246 -12.43 29.07 -0.30
CA GLY A 246 -11.27 29.86 -0.76
C GLY A 246 -10.39 29.08 -1.73
N VAL A 247 -10.11 27.81 -1.43
CA VAL A 247 -9.36 26.91 -2.34
C VAL A 247 -10.11 26.69 -3.65
N TYR A 248 -11.40 26.42 -3.58
CA TYR A 248 -12.21 26.14 -4.77
C TYR A 248 -12.31 27.35 -5.69
N LYS A 249 -12.47 28.55 -5.13
CA LYS A 249 -12.48 29.81 -5.91
C LYS A 249 -11.10 30.11 -6.50
N ALA A 250 -10.04 30.03 -5.68
CA ALA A 250 -8.69 30.35 -6.13
C ALA A 250 -8.19 29.42 -7.24
N LEU A 251 -8.59 28.15 -7.21
CA LEU A 251 -8.13 27.12 -8.15
C LEU A 251 -9.16 26.75 -9.23
N GLY A 252 -10.28 27.46 -9.32
CA GLY A 252 -11.28 27.26 -10.36
C GLY A 252 -11.95 25.88 -10.32
N TRP A 253 -12.31 25.38 -9.13
CA TRP A 253 -13.01 24.11 -8.99
C TRP A 253 -14.34 24.12 -9.75
N ARG A 254 -14.55 23.15 -10.64
CA ARG A 254 -15.77 23.02 -11.45
C ARG A 254 -17.01 22.72 -10.62
N THR A 255 -16.84 22.00 -9.51
CA THR A 255 -17.94 21.59 -8.63
C THR A 255 -17.90 22.42 -7.34
N PRO A 256 -18.85 23.34 -7.11
CA PRO A 256 -18.81 24.26 -5.96
C PRO A 256 -18.75 23.57 -4.59
N ASN A 257 -19.34 22.38 -4.46
CA ASN A 257 -19.34 21.61 -3.20
C ASN A 257 -18.24 20.54 -3.13
N GLY A 258 -17.45 20.39 -4.20
CA GLY A 258 -16.55 19.26 -4.39
C GLY A 258 -17.28 17.91 -4.44
N CYS A 259 -16.51 16.83 -4.40
CA CYS A 259 -17.01 15.46 -4.32
C CYS A 259 -16.40 14.72 -3.11
N ALA A 260 -16.79 13.45 -2.93
CA ALA A 260 -16.29 12.59 -1.86
C ALA A 260 -14.76 12.37 -1.87
N SER A 261 -14.06 12.71 -2.97
CA SER A 261 -12.61 12.63 -3.09
C SER A 261 -11.92 13.95 -2.70
N CYS A 262 -12.28 15.06 -3.34
CA CYS A 262 -11.56 16.32 -3.14
C CYS A 262 -11.96 17.06 -1.87
N ARG A 263 -13.22 16.98 -1.44
CA ARG A 263 -13.69 17.73 -0.28
C ARG A 263 -12.97 17.33 1.01
N PRO A 264 -12.86 16.03 1.37
CA PRO A 264 -12.07 15.61 2.53
C PRO A 264 -10.58 15.92 2.38
N ALA A 265 -10.03 15.80 1.16
CA ALA A 265 -8.62 16.04 0.91
C ALA A 265 -8.24 17.52 1.13
N ILE A 266 -9.02 18.45 0.57
CA ILE A 266 -8.79 19.88 0.77
C ILE A 266 -8.99 20.28 2.23
N ASN A 267 -10.02 19.76 2.90
CA ASN A 267 -10.19 20.01 4.34
C ASN A 267 -8.93 19.59 5.13
N TYR A 268 -8.41 18.40 4.85
CA TYR A 268 -7.19 17.90 5.47
C TYR A 268 -5.96 18.76 5.14
N TYR A 269 -5.76 19.17 3.88
CA TYR A 269 -4.63 20.02 3.50
C TYR A 269 -4.65 21.38 4.18
N LEU A 270 -5.83 21.97 4.35
CA LEU A 270 -5.99 23.22 5.08
C LEU A 270 -5.60 23.06 6.56
N ILE A 271 -6.21 22.11 7.28
CA ILE A 271 -5.97 21.94 8.73
C ILE A 271 -4.57 21.42 9.06
N SER A 272 -3.91 20.70 8.14
CA SER A 272 -2.54 20.24 8.30
C SER A 272 -1.50 21.32 7.96
N THR A 273 -1.81 22.22 7.02
CA THR A 273 -0.90 23.33 6.65
C THR A 273 -1.01 24.51 7.60
N TRP A 274 -2.23 24.81 8.07
CA TRP A 274 -2.54 25.95 8.94
C TRP A 274 -3.27 25.47 10.20
N PRO A 275 -2.62 24.70 11.08
CA PRO A 275 -3.25 24.21 12.30
C PRO A 275 -3.73 25.40 13.14
N LYS A 276 -4.97 25.32 13.66
CA LYS A 276 -5.67 26.37 14.44
C LYS A 276 -6.07 27.63 13.66
N GLU A 277 -5.52 27.89 12.48
CA GLU A 277 -5.90 29.01 11.61
C GLU A 277 -6.92 28.61 10.54
N ALA A 278 -6.74 27.44 9.91
CA ALA A 278 -7.69 26.93 8.92
C ALA A 278 -9.02 26.56 9.56
N ARG A 279 -10.12 26.89 8.87
CA ARG A 279 -11.47 26.52 9.29
C ARG A 279 -11.77 25.09 8.87
N ASP A 280 -11.79 24.20 9.85
CA ASP A 280 -12.27 22.83 9.65
C ASP A 280 -13.74 22.83 9.23
N ASP A 281 -14.07 21.96 8.27
CA ASP A 281 -15.43 21.71 7.82
C ASP A 281 -15.89 20.31 8.26
N PRO A 282 -16.74 20.20 9.29
CA PRO A 282 -17.28 18.92 9.74
C PRO A 282 -18.04 18.15 8.64
N GLN A 283 -18.62 18.83 7.65
CA GLN A 283 -19.34 18.16 6.56
C GLN A 283 -18.41 17.44 5.59
N SER A 284 -17.13 17.84 5.54
CA SER A 284 -16.10 17.17 4.73
C SER A 284 -15.70 15.80 5.27
N ARG A 285 -16.24 15.40 6.42
CA ARG A 285 -15.88 14.14 7.09
C ARG A 285 -16.86 13.04 6.79
N PHE A 286 -16.38 11.80 6.88
CA PHE A 286 -17.21 10.63 6.73
C PHE A 286 -18.28 10.58 7.83
N ILE A 287 -19.42 9.95 7.53
CA ILE A 287 -20.54 9.84 8.49
C ILE A 287 -20.09 9.28 9.84
N ASN A 288 -19.21 8.28 9.84
CA ASN A 288 -18.72 7.66 11.07
C ASN A 288 -17.91 8.61 11.97
N GLU A 289 -17.35 9.66 11.39
CA GLU A 289 -16.62 10.70 12.14
C GLU A 289 -17.58 11.74 12.71
N ARG A 290 -18.59 12.12 11.93
CA ARG A 290 -19.59 13.14 12.31
C ARG A 290 -20.56 12.62 13.37
N SER A 291 -20.94 11.35 13.26
CA SER A 291 -21.83 10.67 14.23
C SER A 291 -21.08 10.14 15.45
N HIS A 292 -19.75 10.27 15.47
CA HIS A 292 -18.88 9.70 16.51
C HIS A 292 -19.07 8.20 16.76
N ALA A 293 -19.67 7.48 15.81
CA ALA A 293 -20.11 6.10 15.88
C ALA A 293 -20.08 5.48 14.49
N ASN A 294 -20.01 4.15 14.38
CA ASN A 294 -19.89 3.48 13.08
C ASN A 294 -21.15 2.73 12.68
N ILE A 295 -21.65 3.01 11.47
CA ILE A 295 -22.80 2.31 10.89
C ILE A 295 -22.46 0.83 10.65
N GLN A 296 -23.32 -0.05 11.15
CA GLN A 296 -23.25 -1.51 11.00
C GLN A 296 -24.08 -1.98 9.80
N LYS A 297 -23.96 -3.26 9.44
CA LYS A 297 -24.61 -3.84 8.24
C LYS A 297 -26.13 -3.74 8.26
N ASP A 298 -26.73 -3.77 9.44
CA ASP A 298 -28.17 -3.70 9.69
C ASP A 298 -28.68 -2.27 9.90
N GLY A 299 -27.83 -1.25 9.72
CA GLY A 299 -28.16 0.16 9.91
C GLY A 299 -28.08 0.65 11.36
N THR A 300 -27.76 -0.24 12.33
CA THR A 300 -27.44 0.17 13.71
C THR A 300 -26.04 0.79 13.79
N TYR A 301 -25.66 1.26 14.99
CA TYR A 301 -24.40 1.91 15.26
C TYR A 301 -23.55 1.14 16.28
N SER A 302 -22.23 1.29 16.14
CA SER A 302 -21.22 0.96 17.16
C SER A 302 -20.78 2.22 17.87
N VAL A 303 -20.82 2.19 19.20
CA VAL A 303 -20.39 3.26 20.11
C VAL A 303 -19.20 2.76 20.91
N ILE A 304 -18.05 3.45 20.77
CA ILE A 304 -16.81 3.11 21.48
C ILE A 304 -16.39 4.34 22.30
N PRO A 305 -16.68 4.37 23.60
CA PRO A 305 -16.19 5.41 24.51
C PRO A 305 -14.66 5.42 24.56
N ARG A 306 -14.07 6.58 24.81
CA ARG A 306 -12.62 6.68 24.95
C ARG A 306 -12.16 6.29 26.35
N MET A 307 -11.14 5.43 26.39
CA MET A 307 -10.42 5.00 27.58
C MET A 307 -8.95 5.35 27.37
N TRP A 308 -8.46 6.32 28.13
CA TRP A 308 -7.14 6.92 27.91
C TRP A 308 -6.04 5.95 28.32
N GLY A 309 -5.16 5.58 27.39
CA GLY A 309 -4.16 4.53 27.65
C GLY A 309 -4.79 3.18 28.06
N GLY A 310 -6.04 2.92 27.67
CA GLY A 310 -6.77 1.70 28.02
C GLY A 310 -7.35 1.66 29.43
N GLU A 311 -7.28 2.75 30.20
CA GLU A 311 -7.82 2.82 31.55
C GLU A 311 -9.27 3.31 31.61
N THR A 312 -9.97 2.85 32.65
CA THR A 312 -11.33 3.30 33.00
C THR A 312 -11.56 3.18 34.50
N THR A 313 -12.61 3.81 35.01
CA THR A 313 -13.01 3.77 36.42
C THR A 313 -14.26 2.92 36.63
N ALA A 314 -14.52 2.49 37.87
CA ALA A 314 -15.75 1.79 38.22
C ALA A 314 -17.02 2.62 37.90
N SER A 315 -16.95 3.95 38.03
CA SER A 315 -18.07 4.86 37.70
C SER A 315 -18.34 4.90 36.19
N GLU A 316 -17.29 4.97 35.37
CA GLU A 316 -17.41 4.89 33.90
C GLU A 316 -17.95 3.54 33.46
N LEU A 317 -17.45 2.44 34.03
CA LEU A 317 -17.95 1.09 33.76
C LEU A 317 -19.43 0.94 34.13
N ARG A 318 -19.86 1.50 35.26
CA ARG A 318 -21.28 1.53 35.65
C ARG A 318 -22.10 2.31 34.63
N ARG A 319 -21.70 3.51 34.22
CA ARG A 319 -22.41 4.28 33.19
C ARG A 319 -22.52 3.54 31.86
N ILE A 320 -21.47 2.81 31.44
CA ILE A 320 -21.51 1.96 30.26
C ILE A 320 -22.53 0.83 30.45
N ALA A 321 -22.50 0.13 31.58
CA ALA A 321 -23.44 -0.95 31.88
C ALA A 321 -24.90 -0.45 31.94
N ASP A 322 -25.14 0.67 32.63
CA ASP A 322 -26.46 1.30 32.74
C ASP A 322 -27.00 1.69 31.36
N ALA A 323 -26.15 2.19 30.46
CA ALA A 323 -26.54 2.49 29.08
C ALA A 323 -26.85 1.20 28.29
N VAL A 324 -26.04 0.14 28.45
CA VAL A 324 -26.30 -1.15 27.80
C VAL A 324 -27.66 -1.70 28.20
N ASP A 325 -27.99 -1.68 29.49
CA ASP A 325 -29.28 -2.15 30.00
C ASP A 325 -30.42 -1.23 29.55
N LYS A 326 -30.28 0.09 29.70
CA LYS A 326 -31.34 1.05 29.35
C LYS A 326 -31.74 0.99 27.87
N TYR A 327 -30.76 0.88 26.98
CA TYR A 327 -30.98 0.87 25.53
C TYR A 327 -31.04 -0.53 24.93
N GLN A 328 -30.97 -1.58 25.77
CA GLN A 328 -31.00 -2.98 25.37
C GLN A 328 -29.95 -3.27 24.27
N ILE A 329 -28.72 -2.79 24.47
CA ILE A 329 -27.63 -2.93 23.50
C ILE A 329 -27.20 -4.40 23.46
N PRO A 330 -27.32 -5.09 22.32
CA PRO A 330 -27.22 -6.55 22.27
C PRO A 330 -25.82 -7.11 22.44
N THR A 331 -24.76 -6.30 22.24
CA THR A 331 -23.39 -6.80 22.30
C THR A 331 -22.42 -5.77 22.86
N VAL A 332 -21.65 -6.22 23.86
CA VAL A 332 -20.54 -5.48 24.48
C VAL A 332 -19.25 -6.24 24.19
N LYS A 333 -18.30 -5.62 23.50
CA LYS A 333 -17.08 -6.29 23.02
C LYS A 333 -15.82 -5.53 23.42
N VAL A 334 -14.84 -6.23 23.98
CA VAL A 334 -13.49 -5.67 24.20
C VAL A 334 -12.74 -5.63 22.87
N THR A 335 -12.17 -4.49 22.55
CA THR A 335 -11.43 -4.25 21.31
C THR A 335 -9.93 -4.45 21.50
N GLY A 336 -9.22 -4.79 20.42
CA GLY A 336 -7.75 -4.87 20.44
C GLY A 336 -7.03 -3.54 20.69
N GLY A 337 -7.76 -2.41 20.76
CA GLY A 337 -7.25 -1.10 21.13
C GLY A 337 -7.50 -0.72 22.59
N GLN A 338 -7.77 -1.70 23.46
CA GLN A 338 -8.03 -1.55 24.90
C GLN A 338 -9.25 -0.67 25.20
N ARG A 339 -10.38 -0.98 24.57
CA ARG A 339 -11.65 -0.25 24.74
C ARG A 339 -12.85 -1.18 24.72
N ILE A 340 -13.99 -0.68 25.15
CA ILE A 340 -15.29 -1.35 25.08
C ILE A 340 -16.09 -0.82 23.89
N ASP A 341 -16.63 -1.73 23.09
CA ASP A 341 -17.48 -1.48 21.92
C ASP A 341 -18.90 -1.93 22.19
N LEU A 342 -19.84 -1.01 21.99
CA LEU A 342 -21.28 -1.20 22.18
C LEU A 342 -21.91 -1.31 20.79
N LEU A 343 -22.26 -2.53 20.40
CA LEU A 343 -22.73 -2.88 19.06
C LEU A 343 -24.25 -3.08 19.05
N GLY A 344 -24.93 -2.49 18.07
CA GLY A 344 -26.38 -2.61 17.92
C GLY A 344 -27.16 -1.39 18.43
N VAL A 345 -26.50 -0.25 18.63
CA VAL A 345 -27.17 0.98 19.07
C VAL A 345 -28.09 1.50 17.97
N LYS A 346 -29.37 1.69 18.26
CA LYS A 346 -30.32 2.26 17.29
C LYS A 346 -29.99 3.71 16.99
N LYS A 347 -30.33 4.15 15.77
CA LYS A 347 -29.97 5.49 15.30
C LYS A 347 -30.60 6.60 16.15
N GLU A 348 -31.85 6.40 16.52
CA GLU A 348 -32.67 7.29 17.35
C GLU A 348 -32.13 7.43 18.78
N ASP A 349 -31.48 6.38 19.30
CA ASP A 349 -30.94 6.35 20.66
C ASP A 349 -29.52 6.92 20.74
N LEU A 350 -28.82 7.05 19.60
CA LEU A 350 -27.39 7.34 19.55
C LEU A 350 -26.97 8.58 20.38
N VAL A 351 -27.75 9.66 20.30
CA VAL A 351 -27.46 10.90 21.04
C VAL A 351 -27.63 10.68 22.56
N ASN A 352 -28.67 9.95 22.97
CA ASN A 352 -28.95 9.68 24.37
C ASN A 352 -27.96 8.68 24.97
N VAL A 353 -27.53 7.68 24.19
CA VAL A 353 -26.44 6.77 24.57
C VAL A 353 -25.15 7.54 24.88
N TRP A 354 -24.75 8.47 24.01
CA TRP A 354 -23.56 9.31 24.28
C TRP A 354 -23.73 10.21 25.51
N LYS A 355 -24.93 10.76 25.72
CA LYS A 355 -25.26 11.60 26.87
C LYS A 355 -25.17 10.82 28.18
N ASP A 356 -25.74 9.62 28.23
CA ASP A 356 -25.80 8.79 29.43
C ASP A 356 -24.43 8.18 29.77
N ILE A 357 -23.69 7.71 28.76
CA ILE A 357 -22.30 7.27 28.95
C ILE A 357 -21.44 8.43 29.46
N GLY A 358 -21.64 9.65 28.93
CA GLY A 358 -20.96 10.86 29.37
C GLY A 358 -19.44 10.75 29.29
N MET A 359 -18.93 9.98 28.34
CA MET A 359 -17.52 9.84 28.01
C MET A 359 -17.31 10.30 26.56
N PRO A 360 -16.12 10.81 26.22
CA PRO A 360 -15.87 11.23 24.85
C PRO A 360 -15.77 10.07 23.86
N SER A 361 -15.94 10.37 22.57
CA SER A 361 -15.77 9.37 21.52
C SER A 361 -14.34 8.85 21.40
N GLY A 362 -14.23 7.53 21.29
CA GLY A 362 -13.02 6.83 20.93
C GLY A 362 -12.53 7.14 19.51
N HIS A 363 -13.30 7.81 18.64
CA HIS A 363 -12.93 8.04 17.23
C HIS A 363 -12.44 6.75 16.52
N ALA A 364 -12.94 5.59 16.93
CA ALA A 364 -12.41 4.27 16.57
C ALA A 364 -12.50 3.97 15.06
N TYR A 365 -13.32 4.74 14.33
CA TYR A 365 -13.53 4.60 12.90
C TYR A 365 -13.13 5.85 12.12
N ALA A 366 -12.62 6.88 12.78
CA ALA A 366 -12.19 8.10 12.12
C ALA A 366 -10.93 7.88 11.28
N LYS A 367 -10.76 8.73 10.26
CA LYS A 367 -9.46 8.99 9.62
C LYS A 367 -8.69 9.99 10.49
N ALA A 368 -8.24 9.50 11.64
CA ALA A 368 -7.58 10.24 12.70
C ALA A 368 -6.78 9.28 13.58
N LEU A 369 -6.14 9.81 14.64
CA LEU A 369 -5.63 8.97 15.72
C LEU A 369 -6.78 8.18 16.37
N ARG A 370 -6.76 6.86 16.20
CA ARG A 370 -7.79 5.97 16.73
C ARG A 370 -7.52 5.59 18.17
N THR A 371 -6.34 5.04 18.45
CA THR A 371 -5.95 4.54 19.77
C THR A 371 -4.45 4.70 19.99
N VAL A 372 -4.07 4.86 21.25
CA VAL A 372 -2.72 4.66 21.77
C VAL A 372 -2.80 3.46 22.70
N LYS A 373 -2.39 2.29 22.20
CA LYS A 373 -2.39 1.04 23.00
C LYS A 373 -1.19 1.05 23.92
N THR A 374 -1.36 0.72 25.18
CA THR A 374 -0.26 0.69 26.16
C THR A 374 -0.11 -0.71 26.76
N CYS A 375 1.03 -1.00 27.38
CA CYS A 375 1.06 -2.02 28.43
C CYS A 375 1.02 -1.34 29.79
N VAL A 376 0.94 -2.14 30.86
CA VAL A 376 0.88 -1.61 32.23
C VAL A 376 2.18 -0.98 32.73
N GLY A 377 3.28 -1.07 31.96
CA GLY A 377 4.51 -0.30 32.22
C GLY A 377 5.25 -0.68 33.51
N SER A 378 6.20 0.17 33.91
CA SER A 378 6.95 0.05 35.17
C SER A 378 6.08 0.24 36.41
N GLU A 379 4.88 0.82 36.27
CA GLU A 379 3.93 1.00 37.36
C GLU A 379 3.46 -0.35 37.95
N TRP A 380 3.22 -1.35 37.09
CA TRP A 380 2.67 -2.65 37.52
C TRP A 380 3.48 -3.87 37.07
N CYS A 381 4.17 -3.79 35.93
CA CYS A 381 4.90 -4.94 35.37
C CYS A 381 6.29 -5.03 35.97
N ARG A 382 6.65 -6.20 36.50
CA ARG A 382 8.01 -6.51 36.97
C ARG A 382 9.11 -6.26 35.92
N MET A 383 8.75 -6.28 34.64
CA MET A 383 9.67 -6.12 33.51
C MET A 383 9.55 -4.75 32.85
N GLY A 384 8.70 -3.86 33.36
CA GLY A 384 8.54 -2.52 32.81
C GLY A 384 9.75 -1.67 33.17
N THR A 385 10.40 -1.09 32.17
CA THR A 385 11.54 -0.17 32.35
C THR A 385 11.05 1.28 32.39
N GLN A 386 9.99 1.58 31.65
CA GLN A 386 9.37 2.91 31.58
C GLN A 386 7.86 2.87 31.86
N ASP A 387 7.30 4.02 32.27
CA ASP A 387 5.86 4.19 32.46
C ASP A 387 5.16 4.40 31.10
N SER A 388 4.83 3.29 30.45
CA SER A 388 4.12 3.31 29.17
C SER A 388 2.69 3.80 29.26
N THR A 389 2.06 3.66 30.43
CA THR A 389 0.65 4.03 30.59
C THR A 389 0.51 5.55 30.59
N GLN A 390 1.34 6.24 31.38
CA GLN A 390 1.34 7.70 31.42
C GLN A 390 1.78 8.31 30.08
N MET A 391 2.88 7.82 29.49
CA MET A 391 3.31 8.24 28.15
C MET A 391 2.20 8.06 27.10
N GLY A 392 1.50 6.93 27.14
CA GLY A 392 0.39 6.67 26.23
C GLY A 392 -0.79 7.64 26.42
N LYS A 393 -1.16 7.95 27.66
CA LYS A 393 -2.19 8.95 27.98
C LYS A 393 -1.80 10.33 27.46
N ASP A 394 -0.55 10.74 27.66
CA ASP A 394 -0.06 12.05 27.24
C ASP A 394 -0.06 12.19 25.72
N LEU A 395 0.44 11.18 25.01
CA LEU A 395 0.36 11.11 23.54
C LEU A 395 -1.07 11.13 23.04
N GLU A 396 -1.96 10.34 23.67
CA GLU A 396 -3.36 10.28 23.25
C GLU A 396 -4.06 11.63 23.46
N ARG A 397 -3.78 12.35 24.55
CA ARG A 397 -4.34 13.70 24.81
C ARG A 397 -3.76 14.76 23.88
N ALA A 398 -2.46 14.73 23.62
CA ALA A 398 -1.79 15.68 22.74
C ALA A 398 -2.27 15.54 21.29
N MET A 399 -2.53 14.30 20.86
CA MET A 399 -2.81 13.97 19.46
C MET A 399 -4.27 13.61 19.21
N TRP A 400 -5.12 13.60 20.24
CA TRP A 400 -6.56 13.51 20.08
C TRP A 400 -7.01 14.63 19.13
N ARG A 401 -7.90 14.32 18.19
CA ARG A 401 -8.33 15.20 17.08
C ARG A 401 -7.23 15.55 16.07
N MET A 402 -6.12 14.82 16.04
CA MET A 402 -5.26 14.80 14.86
C MET A 402 -5.95 14.02 13.73
N TYR A 403 -6.56 14.75 12.79
CA TYR A 403 -7.10 14.16 11.56
C TYR A 403 -5.97 13.81 10.61
N ALA A 404 -6.16 12.72 9.87
CA ALA A 404 -5.18 12.19 8.93
C ALA A 404 -5.89 11.70 7.65
N PRO A 405 -5.18 11.44 6.55
CA PRO A 405 -5.78 10.89 5.34
C PRO A 405 -6.36 9.47 5.55
N HIS A 406 -5.89 8.79 6.59
CA HIS A 406 -6.27 7.42 6.93
C HIS A 406 -6.27 7.19 8.45
N LYS A 407 -6.60 5.97 8.89
CA LYS A 407 -6.50 5.57 10.30
C LYS A 407 -5.04 5.60 10.76
N VAL A 408 -4.80 6.17 11.93
CA VAL A 408 -3.48 6.16 12.59
C VAL A 408 -3.63 5.54 13.97
N LYS A 409 -2.70 4.68 14.36
CA LYS A 409 -2.65 4.01 15.66
C LYS A 409 -1.25 4.13 16.22
N PHE A 410 -1.16 4.47 17.50
CA PHE A 410 0.09 4.41 18.23
C PHE A 410 0.07 3.23 19.20
N ALA A 411 1.25 2.83 19.65
CA ALA A 411 1.36 2.03 20.86
C ALA A 411 2.64 2.36 21.64
N VAL A 412 2.54 2.24 22.95
CA VAL A 412 3.63 2.46 23.90
C VAL A 412 3.83 1.20 24.71
N SER A 413 4.97 0.54 24.51
CA SER A 413 5.40 -0.59 25.32
C SER A 413 6.44 -0.12 26.31
N GLY A 414 6.28 -0.44 27.58
CA GLY A 414 7.21 0.00 28.63
C GLY A 414 8.50 -0.80 28.71
N CYS A 415 8.72 -1.78 27.82
CA CYS A 415 9.97 -2.53 27.67
C CYS A 415 10.01 -3.25 26.30
N PRO A 416 11.17 -3.82 25.89
CA PRO A 416 11.33 -4.49 24.59
C PRO A 416 10.47 -5.75 24.40
N ARG A 417 9.79 -6.26 25.45
CA ARG A 417 8.84 -7.38 25.33
C ARG A 417 7.58 -7.03 24.52
N ASN A 418 7.34 -5.74 24.30
CA ASN A 418 6.40 -5.26 23.31
C ASN A 418 4.93 -5.72 23.48
N CYS A 419 4.43 -5.79 24.72
CA CYS A 419 3.05 -6.23 24.99
C CYS A 419 1.97 -5.32 24.36
N ALA A 420 2.30 -4.06 24.05
CA ALA A 420 1.40 -3.14 23.36
C ALA A 420 1.40 -3.31 21.82
N GLU A 421 2.24 -4.21 21.28
CA GLU A 421 2.41 -4.46 19.84
C GLU A 421 2.87 -3.21 19.07
N ALA A 422 3.79 -2.44 19.65
CA ALA A 422 4.38 -1.21 19.09
C ALA A 422 4.96 -1.40 17.69
N GLY A 423 5.70 -2.49 17.45
CA GLY A 423 6.30 -2.80 16.15
C GLY A 423 5.33 -3.02 14.97
N ILE A 424 4.01 -3.08 15.20
CA ILE A 424 3.00 -3.21 14.13
C ILE A 424 1.99 -2.04 14.10
N LYS A 425 2.22 -0.99 14.91
CA LYS A 425 1.42 0.24 14.86
C LYS A 425 2.09 1.25 13.92
N ASP A 426 1.33 2.28 13.52
CA ASP A 426 1.85 3.31 12.63
C ASP A 426 2.99 4.12 13.29
N VAL A 427 2.90 4.29 14.62
CA VAL A 427 3.99 4.79 15.47
C VAL A 427 4.09 3.90 16.70
N GLY A 428 5.24 3.26 16.88
CA GLY A 428 5.55 2.48 18.07
C GLY A 428 6.55 3.22 18.93
N ILE A 429 6.36 3.17 20.25
CA ILE A 429 7.29 3.68 21.24
C ILE A 429 7.64 2.52 22.18
N ILE A 430 8.93 2.27 22.40
CA ILE A 430 9.42 1.17 23.24
C ILE A 430 10.32 1.73 24.33
N GLY A 431 9.99 1.44 25.58
CA GLY A 431 10.82 1.78 26.73
C GLY A 431 12.08 0.91 26.79
N VAL A 432 13.20 1.54 27.12
CA VAL A 432 14.48 0.92 27.48
C VAL A 432 14.99 1.59 28.76
N ASP A 433 16.01 1.03 29.40
CA ASP A 433 16.51 1.60 30.67
C ASP A 433 17.04 3.04 30.50
N SER A 434 17.53 3.38 29.31
CA SER A 434 18.04 4.71 28.96
C SER A 434 16.97 5.70 28.49
N GLY A 435 15.71 5.29 28.32
CA GLY A 435 14.63 6.16 27.85
C GLY A 435 13.64 5.47 26.91
N TRP A 436 13.37 6.09 25.76
CA TRP A 436 12.38 5.64 24.78
C TRP A 436 13.02 5.52 23.39
N GLU A 437 12.68 4.43 22.68
CA GLU A 437 12.98 4.20 21.27
C GLU A 437 11.73 4.34 20.39
#